data_AF-A0A1G2MCF9-F1
#
_entry.id   AF-A0A1G2MCF9-F1
#
_cell.length_a   1.000
_cell.length_b   1.000
_cell.length_c   1.000
_cell.angle_alpha   90.00
_cell.angle_beta   90.00
_cell.angle_gamma   90.00
#
_symmetry.space_group_name_H-M   'P 1'
#
loop_
_entity.id
_entity.type
_entity.pdbx_description
1 polymer ?
#
loop_
_entity_poly.entity_id
_entity_poly.type
_entity_poly.pdbx_seq_one_letter_code
_entity_poly.pdbx_strand_id
1 'polypeptide(L)'
;MIKDAGLLFEEALFSTNTTDWPEPIELSFAEAVAFTKQGQDVRFGWNPRAPRTELASLLFRKVQEALLSRSDKPYLQLFVAIGTSLDRHHKADAFFGIKGTAKIALINLKAGRKRELYPERNRRIISRDKIVVIHESDFLQEDELELRALSIVHCLRYADDRLRFPVDLGKVHERVLEGHASQDLAKIRRSSKSVRVPDLPVPDPAQQREALQELRLALGLE
;
A
#
# COMPACT_ATOMS: atom_id res chain seq x y z
N MET A 1 -10.13 20.61 -2.15
CA MET A 1 -9.16 19.52 -1.89
C MET A 1 -8.71 19.03 -3.25
N ILE A 2 -7.46 19.30 -3.64
CA ILE A 2 -6.94 18.85 -4.93
C ILE A 2 -6.60 17.37 -4.75
N LYS A 3 -7.41 16.47 -5.34
CA LYS A 3 -7.05 15.06 -5.40
C LYS A 3 -5.75 14.95 -6.19
N ASP A 4 -4.74 14.32 -5.60
CA ASP A 4 -3.47 14.06 -6.27
C ASP A 4 -3.76 13.26 -7.54
N ALA A 5 -3.13 13.58 -8.66
CA ALA A 5 -3.43 12.93 -9.94
C ALA A 5 -3.21 11.40 -9.88
N GLY A 6 -2.27 10.95 -9.03
CA GLY A 6 -2.05 9.53 -8.74
C GLY A 6 -3.23 8.84 -8.04
N LEU A 7 -3.89 9.52 -7.09
CA LEU A 7 -5.05 8.98 -6.37
C LEU A 7 -6.27 8.77 -7.29
N LEU A 8 -6.46 9.66 -8.26
CA LEU A 8 -7.53 9.51 -9.27
C LEU A 8 -7.29 8.32 -10.20
N PHE A 9 -6.03 8.08 -10.58
CA PHE A 9 -5.67 6.99 -11.47
C PHE A 9 -5.75 5.62 -10.78
N GLU A 10 -5.36 5.55 -9.51
CA GLU A 10 -5.51 4.37 -8.66
C GLU A 10 -7.00 3.99 -8.46
N GLU A 11 -7.85 4.99 -8.20
CA GLU A 11 -9.32 4.84 -8.16
C GLU A 11 -9.88 4.41 -9.54
N ALA A 12 -9.37 4.95 -10.65
CA ALA A 12 -9.84 4.59 -12.00
C ALA A 12 -9.38 3.19 -12.46
N LEU A 13 -8.14 2.82 -12.14
CA LEU A 13 -7.54 1.56 -12.57
C LEU A 13 -7.92 0.41 -11.63
N PHE A 14 -8.08 0.64 -10.33
CA PHE A 14 -8.37 -0.43 -9.38
C PHE A 14 -9.56 -0.20 -8.46
N SER A 15 -10.20 0.97 -8.51
CA SER A 15 -11.37 1.31 -7.67
C SER A 15 -11.10 1.16 -6.17
N THR A 16 -9.86 1.38 -5.75
CA THR A 16 -9.47 1.25 -4.34
C THR A 16 -9.64 2.56 -3.59
N ASN A 17 -10.47 2.55 -2.55
CA ASN A 17 -10.54 3.65 -1.59
C ASN A 17 -9.50 3.42 -0.48
N THR A 18 -8.52 4.30 -0.36
CA THR A 18 -7.37 4.17 0.55
C THR A 18 -7.49 5.03 1.81
N THR A 19 -8.59 5.78 1.94
CA THR A 19 -8.70 6.90 2.89
C THR A 19 -8.67 6.47 4.36
N ASP A 20 -8.98 5.20 4.66
CA ASP A 20 -9.09 4.68 6.04
C ASP A 20 -7.98 3.68 6.43
N TRP A 21 -6.86 3.62 5.69
CA TRP A 21 -5.81 2.67 6.02
C TRP A 21 -5.05 3.06 7.30
N PRO A 22 -4.93 2.17 8.30
CA PRO A 22 -3.95 2.35 9.36
C PRO A 22 -2.55 2.43 8.75
N GLU A 23 -1.66 3.13 9.44
CA GLU A 23 -0.31 3.39 8.92
C GLU A 23 0.41 2.04 8.72
N PRO A 24 0.90 1.74 7.51
CA PRO A 24 1.42 0.41 7.21
C PRO A 24 2.63 0.09 8.07
N ILE A 25 2.70 -1.15 8.52
CA ILE A 25 3.84 -1.66 9.26
C ILE A 25 4.88 -2.23 8.30
N GLU A 26 6.15 -2.19 8.69
CA GLU A 26 7.23 -2.73 7.86
C GLU A 26 7.19 -4.27 7.89
N LEU A 27 6.99 -4.87 6.72
CA LEU A 27 6.99 -6.31 6.49
C LEU A 27 8.09 -6.67 5.48
N SER A 28 8.65 -7.87 5.59
CA SER A 28 9.53 -8.38 4.52
C SER A 28 8.74 -8.52 3.21
N PHE A 29 9.44 -8.58 2.09
CA PHE A 29 8.79 -8.62 0.78
C PHE A 29 7.80 -9.80 0.63
N ALA A 30 8.21 -11.00 1.06
CA ALA A 30 7.35 -12.19 1.03
C ALA A 30 6.11 -12.04 1.93
N GLU A 31 6.29 -11.49 3.13
CA GLU A 31 5.19 -11.22 4.07
C GLU A 31 4.23 -10.17 3.54
N ALA A 32 4.76 -9.08 2.95
CA ALA A 32 3.96 -8.04 2.34
C ALA A 32 3.12 -8.60 1.18
N VAL A 33 3.71 -9.40 0.29
CA VAL A 33 2.97 -10.07 -0.80
C VAL A 33 1.89 -11.01 -0.25
N ALA A 34 2.22 -11.82 0.76
CA ALA A 34 1.26 -12.76 1.35
C ALA A 34 0.09 -12.04 2.03
N PHE A 35 0.38 -10.99 2.80
CA PHE A 35 -0.60 -10.13 3.44
C PHE A 35 -1.51 -9.45 2.41
N THR A 36 -0.94 -8.86 1.36
CA THR A 36 -1.70 -8.25 0.27
C THR A 36 -2.64 -9.27 -0.37
N LYS A 37 -2.18 -10.48 -0.69
CA LYS A 37 -3.01 -11.54 -1.29
C LYS A 37 -4.21 -11.92 -0.42
N GLN A 38 -4.03 -12.03 0.89
CA GLN A 38 -5.10 -12.38 1.83
C GLN A 38 -6.13 -11.27 1.97
N GLY A 39 -5.71 -10.00 1.88
CA GLY A 39 -6.58 -8.85 2.06
C GLY A 39 -7.46 -8.49 0.86
N GLN A 40 -7.25 -9.07 -0.33
CA GLN A 40 -7.87 -8.60 -1.58
C GLN A 40 -9.40 -8.52 -1.53
N ASP A 41 -10.06 -9.61 -1.17
CA ASP A 41 -11.53 -9.67 -1.21
C ASP A 41 -12.14 -8.88 -0.05
N VAL A 42 -11.67 -9.14 1.17
CA VAL A 42 -12.24 -8.57 2.40
C VAL A 42 -12.00 -7.07 2.51
N ARG A 43 -10.81 -6.60 2.17
CA ARG A 43 -10.41 -5.19 2.40
C ARG A 43 -10.52 -4.33 1.15
N PHE A 44 -10.33 -4.89 -0.04
CA PHE A 44 -10.38 -4.13 -1.29
C PHE A 44 -11.63 -4.41 -2.13
N GLY A 45 -12.42 -5.45 -1.77
CA GLY A 45 -13.49 -5.93 -2.65
C GLY A 45 -12.95 -6.34 -4.02
N TRP A 46 -11.67 -6.71 -4.12
CA TRP A 46 -10.97 -6.96 -5.37
C TRP A 46 -10.94 -8.44 -5.68
N ASN A 47 -11.36 -8.83 -6.89
CA ASN A 47 -11.21 -10.19 -7.38
C ASN A 47 -9.95 -10.28 -8.26
N PRO A 48 -8.87 -10.96 -7.81
CA PRO A 48 -7.62 -10.99 -8.56
C PRO A 48 -7.70 -11.69 -9.93
N ARG A 49 -8.76 -12.47 -10.17
CA ARG A 49 -8.97 -13.18 -11.45
C ARG A 49 -9.93 -12.44 -12.39
N ALA A 50 -10.64 -11.44 -11.88
CA ALA A 50 -11.60 -10.64 -12.62
C ALA A 50 -11.52 -9.19 -12.11
N PRO A 51 -10.49 -8.44 -12.55
CA PRO A 51 -10.38 -7.02 -12.26
C PRO A 51 -11.68 -6.30 -12.62
N ARG A 52 -12.14 -5.37 -11.76
CA ARG A 52 -13.47 -4.75 -11.93
C ARG A 52 -13.48 -3.58 -12.92
N THR A 53 -12.35 -2.93 -13.11
CA THR A 53 -12.24 -1.77 -13.99
C THR A 53 -11.97 -2.22 -15.42
N GLU A 54 -12.42 -1.43 -16.39
CA GLU A 54 -12.21 -1.69 -17.81
C GLU A 54 -10.71 -1.74 -18.15
N LEU A 55 -9.94 -0.77 -17.66
CA LEU A 55 -8.50 -0.68 -17.91
C LEU A 55 -7.72 -1.85 -17.32
N ALA A 56 -7.99 -2.25 -16.07
CA ALA A 56 -7.31 -3.40 -15.49
C ALA A 56 -7.74 -4.71 -16.15
N SER A 57 -9.00 -4.82 -16.59
CA SER A 57 -9.49 -5.96 -17.37
C SER A 57 -8.78 -6.07 -18.71
N LEU A 58 -8.56 -4.95 -19.40
CA LEU A 58 -7.86 -4.90 -20.68
C LEU A 58 -6.40 -5.30 -20.52
N LEU A 59 -5.68 -4.73 -19.54
CA LEU A 59 -4.30 -5.12 -19.23
C LEU A 59 -4.21 -6.60 -18.86
N PHE A 60 -5.10 -7.10 -18.00
CA PHE A 60 -5.13 -8.50 -17.60
C PHE A 60 -5.30 -9.42 -18.80
N ARG A 61 -6.23 -9.07 -19.71
CA ARG A 61 -6.46 -9.82 -20.94
C ARG A 61 -5.23 -9.82 -21.84
N LYS A 62 -4.60 -8.65 -22.08
CA LYS A 62 -3.38 -8.56 -22.89
C LYS A 62 -2.23 -9.39 -22.29
N VAL A 63 -2.06 -9.41 -20.97
CA VAL A 63 -1.06 -10.28 -20.30
C VAL A 63 -1.40 -11.76 -20.48
N GLN A 64 -2.68 -12.13 -20.39
CA GLN A 64 -3.13 -13.50 -20.58
C GLN A 64 -3.00 -13.96 -22.04
N GLU A 65 -3.23 -13.06 -23.01
CA GLU A 65 -3.14 -13.32 -24.45
C GLU A 65 -1.71 -13.33 -24.96
N ALA A 66 -0.82 -12.54 -24.34
CA ALA A 66 0.60 -12.53 -24.61
C ALA A 66 1.24 -13.93 -24.41
N LEU A 67 2.56 -14.02 -24.65
CA LEU A 67 3.37 -15.26 -24.65
C LEU A 67 3.46 -15.99 -23.29
N LEU A 68 2.49 -15.79 -22.39
CA LEU A 68 2.31 -16.56 -21.18
C LEU A 68 2.02 -18.03 -21.54
N SER A 69 2.64 -18.96 -20.80
CA SER A 69 2.46 -20.39 -21.04
C SER A 69 0.99 -20.80 -20.87
N ARG A 70 0.50 -21.75 -21.68
CA ARG A 70 -0.89 -22.25 -21.56
C ARG A 70 -1.21 -22.75 -20.15
N SER A 71 -0.22 -23.32 -19.45
CA SER A 71 -0.35 -23.78 -18.07
C SER A 71 -0.48 -22.65 -17.06
N ASP A 72 0.18 -21.51 -17.27
CA ASP A 72 0.15 -20.38 -16.31
C ASP A 72 -1.11 -19.51 -16.49
N LYS A 73 -1.69 -19.43 -17.69
CA LYS A 73 -2.87 -18.58 -18.00
C LYS A 73 -4.04 -18.72 -17.01
N PRO A 74 -4.51 -19.94 -16.65
CA PRO A 74 -5.63 -20.10 -15.71
C PRO A 74 -5.32 -19.69 -14.26
N TYR A 75 -4.02 -19.56 -13.95
CA TYR A 75 -3.53 -19.24 -12.61
C TYR A 75 -3.06 -17.79 -12.49
N LEU A 76 -3.13 -17.01 -13.57
CA LEU A 76 -2.82 -15.58 -13.56
C LEU A 76 -3.77 -14.85 -12.62
N GLN A 77 -3.20 -13.98 -11.80
CA GLN A 77 -3.92 -13.13 -10.86
C GLN A 77 -3.28 -11.74 -10.83
N LEU A 78 -4.10 -10.70 -10.77
CA LEU A 78 -3.68 -9.31 -10.60
C LEU A 78 -4.11 -8.83 -9.22
N PHE A 79 -3.14 -8.46 -8.40
CA PHE A 79 -3.34 -8.02 -7.02
C PHE A 79 -3.10 -6.53 -6.90
N VAL A 80 -3.90 -5.85 -6.09
CA VAL A 80 -3.73 -4.43 -5.76
C VAL A 80 -3.04 -4.31 -4.41
N ALA A 81 -2.03 -3.45 -4.35
CA ALA A 81 -1.14 -3.29 -3.21
C ALA A 81 -1.15 -1.87 -2.63
N ILE A 82 -1.87 -0.93 -3.24
CA ILE A 82 -2.00 0.46 -2.78
C ILE A 82 -2.43 0.49 -1.32
N GLY A 83 -1.74 1.30 -0.51
CA GLY A 83 -2.01 1.43 0.93
C GLY A 83 -1.45 0.30 1.78
N THR A 84 -1.03 -0.82 1.21
CA THR A 84 -0.38 -1.92 1.96
C THR A 84 1.10 -1.65 2.23
N SER A 85 1.71 -2.49 3.06
CA SER A 85 3.16 -2.51 3.25
C SER A 85 3.93 -2.73 1.94
N LEU A 86 3.34 -3.41 0.94
CA LEU A 86 3.94 -3.66 -0.38
C LEU A 86 4.05 -2.37 -1.22
N ASP A 87 3.04 -1.49 -1.21
CA ASP A 87 3.15 -0.15 -1.78
C ASP A 87 4.15 0.69 -0.98
N ARG A 88 3.94 0.78 0.33
CA ARG A 88 4.55 1.83 1.14
C ARG A 88 6.03 1.59 1.41
N HIS A 89 6.43 0.34 1.62
CA HIS A 89 7.83 -0.04 1.88
C HIS A 89 8.54 -0.64 0.66
N HIS A 90 7.81 -1.32 -0.24
CA HIS A 90 8.41 -2.00 -1.40
C HIS A 90 8.10 -1.34 -2.75
N LYS A 91 7.39 -0.20 -2.75
CA LYS A 91 7.16 0.69 -3.89
C LYS A 91 6.44 0.02 -5.07
N ALA A 92 5.52 -0.90 -4.77
CA ALA A 92 4.68 -1.57 -5.77
C ALA A 92 3.19 -1.29 -5.49
N ASP A 93 2.53 -0.67 -6.45
CA ASP A 93 1.11 -0.30 -6.35
C ASP A 93 0.20 -1.48 -6.69
N ALA A 94 0.66 -2.38 -7.55
CA ALA A 94 0.01 -3.65 -7.86
C ALA A 94 1.04 -4.71 -8.25
N PHE A 95 0.59 -5.94 -8.49
CA PHE A 95 1.43 -6.96 -9.12
C PHE A 95 0.61 -8.05 -9.79
N PHE A 96 1.16 -8.62 -10.87
CA PHE A 96 0.72 -9.92 -11.38
C PHE A 96 1.41 -11.04 -10.63
N GLY A 97 0.72 -12.17 -10.45
CA GLY A 97 1.31 -13.40 -9.95
C GLY A 97 0.64 -14.64 -10.52
N ILE A 98 1.38 -15.75 -10.52
CA ILE A 98 0.84 -17.08 -10.88
C ILE A 98 0.54 -17.85 -9.59
N LYS A 99 -0.73 -18.24 -9.39
CA LYS A 99 -1.19 -18.97 -8.21
C LYS A 99 -0.33 -20.22 -7.98
N GLY A 100 0.10 -20.42 -6.73
CA GLY A 100 0.90 -21.59 -6.33
C GLY A 100 2.37 -21.52 -6.72
N THR A 101 2.86 -20.38 -7.20
CA THR A 101 4.27 -20.20 -7.60
C THR A 101 4.89 -18.96 -6.96
N ALA A 102 6.22 -18.85 -7.08
CA ALA A 102 6.98 -17.65 -6.77
C ALA A 102 7.14 -16.68 -7.95
N LYS A 103 6.35 -16.82 -9.02
CA LYS A 103 6.40 -15.91 -10.17
C LYS A 103 5.50 -14.70 -9.89
N ILE A 104 6.09 -13.51 -9.90
CA ILE A 104 5.38 -12.24 -9.80
C ILE A 104 6.00 -11.19 -10.71
N ALA A 105 5.20 -10.19 -11.10
CA ALA A 105 5.66 -9.00 -11.79
C ALA A 105 5.05 -7.78 -11.09
N LEU A 106 5.90 -6.92 -10.50
CA LEU A 106 5.42 -5.73 -9.78
C LEU A 106 5.00 -4.65 -10.77
N ILE A 107 4.00 -3.87 -10.39
CA ILE A 107 3.48 -2.74 -11.15
C ILE A 107 3.60 -1.48 -10.30
N ASN A 108 4.10 -0.41 -10.92
CA ASN A 108 4.11 0.94 -10.36
C ASN A 108 3.33 1.87 -11.29
N LEU A 109 2.43 2.66 -10.71
CA LEU A 109 1.43 3.49 -11.35
C LEU A 109 1.58 4.98 -11.07
N LYS A 110 2.54 5.39 -10.23
CA LYS A 110 2.63 6.78 -9.76
C LYS A 110 2.75 7.75 -10.94
N ALA A 111 1.66 8.48 -11.17
CA ALA A 111 1.58 9.58 -12.10
C ALA A 111 2.26 10.82 -11.49
N GLY A 112 3.35 11.26 -12.12
CA GLY A 112 4.03 12.53 -11.84
C GLY A 112 4.97 12.88 -12.99
N ARG A 113 4.77 14.04 -13.62
CA ARG A 113 5.51 14.62 -14.78
C ARG A 113 7.04 14.41 -14.70
N LYS A 114 7.85 14.40 -15.77
CA LYS A 114 7.78 14.14 -17.22
C LYS A 114 9.22 13.69 -17.49
N ARG A 115 9.51 12.43 -17.82
CA ARG A 115 10.82 12.09 -18.38
C ARG A 115 10.70 12.22 -19.89
N GLU A 116 11.18 13.34 -20.42
CA GLU A 116 11.52 13.42 -21.83
C GLU A 116 12.59 12.37 -22.13
N LEU A 117 12.14 11.24 -22.66
CA LEU A 117 13.00 10.28 -23.35
C LEU A 117 12.26 9.81 -24.60
N TYR A 118 12.22 10.69 -25.60
CA TYR A 118 12.29 10.25 -26.99
C TYR A 118 13.69 9.66 -27.26
N PRO A 119 13.95 8.96 -28.36
CA PRO A 119 13.29 7.78 -28.90
C PRO A 119 14.35 6.64 -28.97
N GLU A 120 14.64 5.96 -27.86
CA GLU A 120 15.42 4.71 -27.87
C GLU A 120 14.50 3.55 -27.45
N ARG A 121 13.62 3.18 -28.39
CA ARG A 121 12.46 2.29 -28.28
C ARG A 121 12.69 0.86 -27.76
N ASN A 122 13.85 0.51 -27.16
CA ASN A 122 14.11 -0.85 -26.66
C ASN A 122 15.19 -1.00 -25.56
N ARG A 123 15.73 0.08 -24.97
CA ARG A 123 16.93 -0.03 -24.09
C ARG A 123 16.72 -0.09 -22.58
N ARG A 124 15.49 -0.06 -22.07
CA ARG A 124 15.23 -0.16 -20.63
C ARG A 124 14.44 -1.41 -20.24
N ILE A 125 14.99 -2.57 -20.61
CA ILE A 125 14.62 -3.86 -19.99
C ILE A 125 15.32 -4.05 -18.63
N ILE A 126 16.27 -3.17 -18.27
CA ILE A 126 17.10 -3.34 -17.08
C ILE A 126 16.72 -2.32 -16.00
N SER A 127 15.68 -2.65 -15.23
CA SER A 127 15.65 -2.31 -13.82
C SER A 127 16.11 -3.56 -13.07
N ARG A 128 17.17 -3.45 -12.27
CA ARG A 128 17.62 -4.56 -11.39
C ARG A 128 16.53 -4.95 -10.38
N ASP A 129 15.53 -4.10 -10.21
CA ASP A 129 14.34 -4.32 -9.41
C ASP A 129 13.16 -4.70 -10.31
N LYS A 130 12.46 -5.77 -9.95
CA LYS A 130 11.43 -6.50 -10.72
C LYS A 130 10.11 -5.71 -10.94
N ILE A 131 10.20 -4.47 -11.44
CA ILE A 131 9.11 -3.47 -11.48
C ILE A 131 8.80 -3.06 -12.93
N VAL A 132 7.52 -3.14 -13.31
CA VAL A 132 6.94 -2.60 -14.54
C VAL A 132 6.25 -1.28 -14.23
N VAL A 133 6.60 -0.22 -14.96
CA VAL A 133 5.95 1.09 -14.81
C VAL A 133 4.81 1.20 -15.83
N ILE A 134 3.64 1.69 -15.43
CA ILE A 134 2.50 1.91 -16.33
C ILE A 134 1.92 3.31 -16.06
N HIS A 135 1.74 4.13 -17.09
CA HIS A 135 1.15 5.47 -16.98
C HIS A 135 -0.29 5.51 -17.51
N GLU A 136 -1.04 6.54 -17.10
CA GLU A 136 -2.42 6.77 -17.54
C GLU A 136 -2.53 6.99 -19.06
N SER A 137 -1.64 7.81 -19.62
CA SER A 137 -1.58 8.07 -21.07
C SER A 137 -1.40 6.80 -21.91
N ASP A 138 -0.83 5.76 -21.31
CA ASP A 138 -0.43 4.53 -22.00
C ASP A 138 -1.64 3.63 -22.27
N PHE A 139 -2.73 3.79 -21.53
CA PHE A 139 -3.98 3.06 -21.76
C PHE A 139 -4.78 3.58 -22.96
N LEU A 140 -4.44 4.76 -23.48
CA LEU A 140 -5.04 5.31 -24.69
C LEU A 140 -4.40 4.74 -25.97
N GLN A 141 -3.30 4.00 -25.86
CA GLN A 141 -2.53 3.49 -27.00
C GLN A 141 -2.38 1.96 -26.90
N GLU A 142 -3.05 1.24 -27.81
CA GLU A 142 -3.07 -0.23 -27.79
C GLU A 142 -1.67 -0.86 -27.89
N ASP A 143 -0.81 -0.34 -28.77
CA ASP A 143 0.57 -0.81 -28.95
C ASP A 143 1.41 -0.72 -27.65
N GLU A 144 1.24 0.36 -26.88
CA GLU A 144 1.97 0.55 -25.63
C GLU A 144 1.49 -0.45 -24.58
N LEU A 145 0.18 -0.68 -24.50
CA LEU A 145 -0.39 -1.69 -23.60
C LEU A 145 0.13 -3.10 -23.92
N GLU A 146 0.29 -3.44 -25.20
CA GLU A 146 0.88 -4.70 -25.63
C GLU A 146 2.35 -4.85 -25.20
N LEU A 147 3.16 -3.80 -25.37
CA LEU A 147 4.55 -3.80 -24.93
C LEU A 147 4.66 -4.01 -23.41
N ARG A 148 3.77 -3.40 -22.62
CA ARG A 148 3.72 -3.61 -21.16
C ARG A 148 3.32 -5.03 -20.82
N ALA A 149 2.32 -5.59 -21.51
CA ALA A 149 1.93 -6.98 -21.31
C ALA A 149 3.09 -7.95 -21.58
N LEU A 150 3.87 -7.72 -22.64
CA LEU A 150 5.07 -8.51 -22.94
C LEU A 150 6.14 -8.39 -21.84
N SER A 151 6.36 -7.19 -21.30
CA SER A 151 7.28 -6.97 -20.18
C SER A 151 6.85 -7.71 -18.92
N ILE A 152 5.56 -7.65 -18.59
CA ILE A 152 4.97 -8.39 -17.47
C ILE A 152 5.16 -9.89 -17.65
N VAL A 153 4.83 -10.42 -18.84
CA VAL A 153 5.02 -11.85 -19.15
C VAL A 153 6.49 -12.24 -19.03
N HIS A 154 7.42 -11.40 -19.51
CA HIS A 154 8.86 -11.64 -19.36
C HIS A 154 9.25 -11.80 -17.89
N CYS A 155 8.77 -10.92 -17.00
CA CYS A 155 9.00 -11.04 -15.56
C CYS A 155 8.41 -12.33 -14.97
N LEU A 156 7.21 -12.71 -15.38
CA LEU A 156 6.52 -13.91 -14.91
C LEU A 156 7.19 -15.23 -15.36
N ARG A 157 8.18 -15.19 -16.26
CA ARG A 157 8.94 -16.39 -16.65
C ARG A 157 9.84 -16.91 -15.53
N TYR A 158 10.25 -16.04 -14.61
CA TYR A 158 11.21 -16.37 -13.56
C TYR A 158 10.59 -16.24 -12.17
N ALA A 159 11.08 -17.05 -11.23
CA ALA A 159 10.72 -16.90 -9.83
C ALA A 159 11.34 -15.62 -9.24
N ASP A 160 10.65 -14.96 -8.33
CA ASP A 160 11.22 -13.88 -7.53
C ASP A 160 11.91 -14.46 -6.30
N ASP A 161 13.25 -14.40 -6.26
CA ASP A 161 14.09 -14.91 -5.16
C ASP A 161 13.79 -14.31 -3.78
N ARG A 162 13.10 -13.17 -3.73
CA ARG A 162 12.67 -12.54 -2.47
C ARG A 162 11.45 -13.25 -1.86
N LEU A 163 10.75 -14.09 -2.63
CA LEU A 163 9.60 -14.84 -2.15
C LEU A 163 10.05 -16.14 -1.48
N ARG A 164 9.69 -16.29 -0.21
CA ARG A 164 9.85 -17.53 0.56
C ARG A 164 8.47 -18.16 0.75
N PHE A 165 8.28 -19.39 0.29
CA PHE A 165 7.08 -20.16 0.55
C PHE A 165 7.41 -21.36 1.45
N PRO A 166 6.58 -21.66 2.47
CA PRO A 166 5.36 -20.95 2.88
C PRO A 166 5.64 -19.74 3.82
N VAL A 167 4.81 -18.69 3.73
CA VAL A 167 4.76 -17.60 4.73
C VAL A 167 3.70 -17.97 5.78
N ASP A 168 4.06 -17.83 7.06
CA ASP A 168 3.13 -18.01 8.18
C ASP A 168 2.22 -16.78 8.34
N LEU A 169 1.01 -16.87 7.80
CA LEU A 169 0.04 -15.78 7.83
C LEU A 169 -0.45 -15.44 9.24
N GLY A 170 -0.44 -16.40 10.17
CA GLY A 170 -0.81 -16.16 11.57
C GLY A 170 0.17 -15.20 12.24
N LYS A 171 1.47 -15.48 12.10
CA LYS A 171 2.54 -14.60 12.60
C LYS A 171 2.54 -13.23 11.93
N VAL A 172 2.23 -13.16 10.63
CA VAL A 172 2.09 -11.88 9.94
C VAL A 172 0.94 -11.07 10.54
N HIS A 173 -0.20 -11.70 10.83
CA HIS A 173 -1.34 -11.02 11.46
C HIS A 173 -1.00 -10.52 12.86
N GLU A 174 -0.35 -11.34 13.69
CA GLU A 174 0.12 -10.94 15.02
C GLU A 174 1.02 -9.71 14.94
N ARG A 175 2.02 -9.72 14.05
CA ARG A 175 2.92 -8.58 13.83
C ARG A 175 2.19 -7.32 13.38
N VAL A 176 1.19 -7.44 12.51
CA VAL A 176 0.35 -6.30 12.07
C VAL A 176 -0.42 -5.72 13.25
N LEU A 177 -1.02 -6.55 14.09
CA LEU A 177 -1.74 -6.11 15.28
C LEU A 177 -0.82 -5.40 16.29
N GLU A 178 0.33 -6.00 16.59
CA GLU A 178 1.35 -5.41 17.48
C GLU A 178 1.88 -4.07 16.96
N GLY A 179 2.13 -3.99 15.65
CA GLY A 179 2.62 -2.78 15.00
C GLY A 179 1.61 -1.65 15.06
N HIS A 180 0.32 -1.93 14.82
CA HIS A 180 -0.74 -0.92 14.97
C HIS A 180 -0.89 -0.46 16.43
N ALA A 181 -0.91 -1.39 17.40
CA ALA A 181 -0.98 -1.04 18.82
C ALA A 181 0.20 -0.13 19.23
N SER A 182 1.40 -0.42 18.73
CA SER A 182 2.60 0.39 18.97
C SER A 182 2.50 1.79 18.35
N GLN A 183 1.95 1.89 17.13
CA GLN A 183 1.72 3.18 16.47
C GLN A 183 0.65 4.01 17.18
N ASP A 184 -0.44 3.39 17.66
CA ASP A 184 -1.49 4.08 18.40
C ASP A 184 -0.96 4.62 19.72
N LEU A 185 -0.16 3.84 20.44
CA LEU A 185 0.56 4.31 21.63
C LEU A 185 1.52 5.47 21.29
N ALA A 186 2.22 5.40 20.15
CA ALA A 186 3.10 6.48 19.71
C ALA A 186 2.31 7.75 19.34
N LYS A 187 1.16 7.63 18.69
CA LYS A 187 0.24 8.73 18.36
C LYS A 187 -0.28 9.39 19.64
N ILE A 188 -0.73 8.60 20.62
CA ILE A 188 -1.16 9.09 21.94
C ILE A 188 -0.01 9.84 22.63
N ARG A 189 1.21 9.29 22.63
CA ARG A 189 2.37 9.98 23.22
C ARG A 189 2.70 11.30 22.53
N ARG A 190 2.57 11.37 21.20
CA ARG A 190 2.80 12.59 20.42
C ARG A 190 1.72 13.65 20.69
N SER A 191 0.44 13.26 20.74
CA SER A 191 -0.66 14.17 21.07
C SER A 191 -0.56 14.66 22.52
N SER A 192 -0.11 13.82 23.44
CA SER A 192 0.16 14.18 24.84
C SER A 192 1.29 15.21 24.97
N LYS A 193 2.34 15.13 24.14
CA LYS A 193 3.44 16.11 24.12
C LYS A 193 3.06 17.45 23.48
N SER A 194 2.00 17.50 22.66
CA SER A 194 1.51 18.75 22.05
C SER A 194 0.47 19.48 22.90
N VAL A 195 -0.03 18.87 23.98
CA VAL A 195 -0.77 19.62 25.00
C VAL A 195 0.26 20.45 25.77
N ARG A 196 0.49 21.69 25.30
CA ARG A 196 0.88 22.75 26.23
C ARG A 196 -0.27 22.83 27.23
N VAL A 197 -0.10 22.26 28.41
CA VAL A 197 -0.86 22.72 29.57
C VAL A 197 -0.59 24.22 29.57
N PRO A 198 -1.58 25.09 29.30
CA PRO A 198 -1.35 26.52 29.48
C PRO A 198 -0.86 26.65 30.91
N ASP A 199 0.22 27.39 31.14
CA ASP A 199 0.71 27.67 32.48
C ASP A 199 -0.50 28.10 33.30
N LEU A 200 -1.06 27.18 34.08
CA LEU A 200 -2.07 27.52 35.06
C LEU A 200 -1.32 28.52 35.92
N PRO A 201 -1.80 29.77 36.04
CA PRO A 201 -1.14 30.74 36.87
C PRO A 201 -0.96 30.05 38.21
N VAL A 202 0.30 29.88 38.64
CA VAL A 202 0.59 29.36 39.96
C VAL A 202 -0.21 30.27 40.89
N PRO A 203 -1.23 29.75 41.60
CA PRO A 203 -2.11 30.62 42.36
C PRO A 203 -1.23 31.36 43.35
N ASP A 204 -1.45 32.67 43.48
CA ASP A 204 -0.74 33.50 44.45
C ASP A 204 -0.77 32.76 45.81
N PRO A 205 0.35 32.67 46.55
CA PRO A 205 0.36 32.12 47.91
C PRO A 205 -0.81 32.58 48.79
N ALA A 206 -1.36 33.79 48.57
CA ALA A 206 -2.58 34.25 49.20
C ALA A 206 -3.83 33.43 48.80
N GLN A 207 -4.05 33.21 47.50
CA GLN A 207 -5.16 32.41 46.96
C GLN A 207 -5.05 30.93 47.34
N GLN A 208 -3.82 30.39 47.43
CA GLN A 208 -3.60 29.03 47.90
C GLN A 208 -3.98 28.86 49.37
N ARG A 209 -3.68 29.87 50.20
CA ARG A 209 -4.04 29.85 51.63
C ARG A 209 -5.55 29.97 51.83
N GLU A 210 -6.21 30.83 51.05
CA GLU A 210 -7.67 30.99 51.09
C GLU A 210 -8.38 29.70 50.65
N ALA A 211 -7.97 29.10 49.54
CA ALA A 211 -8.52 27.82 49.08
C ALA A 211 -8.28 26.66 50.06
N LEU A 212 -7.11 26.61 50.72
CA LEU A 212 -6.82 25.62 51.77
C LEU A 212 -7.69 25.84 53.01
N GLN A 213 -7.98 27.09 53.36
CA GLN A 213 -8.82 27.44 54.51
C GLN A 213 -10.29 27.11 54.24
N GLU A 214 -10.80 27.41 53.04
CA GLU A 214 -12.14 27.00 52.60
C GLU A 214 -12.29 25.47 52.58
N LEU A 215 -11.28 24.74 52.10
CA LEU A 215 -11.31 23.28 52.08
C LEU A 215 -11.29 22.68 53.49
N ARG A 216 -10.53 23.27 54.42
CA ARG A 216 -10.49 22.87 55.83
C ARG A 216 -11.83 23.08 56.52
N LEU A 217 -12.47 24.23 56.28
CA LEU A 217 -13.82 24.55 56.74
C LEU A 217 -14.86 23.56 56.19
N ALA A 218 -14.81 23.26 54.88
CA ALA A 218 -15.72 22.31 54.23
C ALA A 218 -15.56 20.87 54.75
N LEU A 219 -14.37 20.51 55.21
CA LEU A 219 -14.06 19.18 55.76
C LEU A 219 -14.22 19.09 57.28
N GLY A 220 -14.60 20.18 57.97
CA GLY A 220 -14.77 20.20 59.43
C GLY A 220 -13.47 20.02 60.20
N LEU A 221 -12.34 20.38 59.59
CA LEU A 221 -11.00 20.31 60.17
C LEU A 221 -10.62 21.72 60.65
N GLU A 222 -11.03 22.08 61.86
CA GLU A 222 -10.49 23.26 62.56
C GLU A 222 -9.07 23.01 63.07
#